data_AF-A0A1G1TC43-F1
#
_entry.id   AF-A0A1G1TC43-F1
#
_cell.length_a   1.000
_cell.length_b   1.000
_cell.length_c   1.000
_cell.angle_alpha   90.00
_cell.angle_beta   90.00
_cell.angle_gamma   90.00
#
_symmetry.space_group_name_H-M   'P 1'
#
loop_
_entity.id
_entity.type
_entity.pdbx_description
1 polymer ?
#
loop_
_entity_poly.entity_id
_entity_poly.type
_entity_poly.pdbx_seq_one_letter_code
_entity_poly.pdbx_strand_id
1 'polypeptide(L)'
;MLQALANTLPHFRHTNSGQFFLMAGPCVIEGEDMALRIAERIKHMTDKLQIPFIFKGSYRKANRSRLDSFTGIGDETALRILQKVGREIGVPTVTDIHESSEAALAAEYVDVLQIPAFLCRQTDLLIAAAQTGKVVNVKKGQFLNGEAMQWAVDKIRQSGNQHVILTERGNSFGYSDLVVDFRNLPAMREFQVPVVMDVTHSLQRPNQSSGVTGGQPALIETIAKAAIAVGADGLFIETHPTPATALSDGANMLPLDQLEALLVKLTRVRQAIQERGDVELNQLP
;
A
#
# COMPACT_ATOMS: atom_id res chain seq x y z
N MET A 1 0.23 10.99 13.69
CA MET A 1 0.97 10.30 12.60
C MET A 1 0.59 10.83 11.22
N LEU A 2 -0.69 10.85 10.81
CA LEU A 2 -1.15 11.42 9.53
C LEU A 2 -0.66 12.87 9.26
N GLN A 3 -0.63 13.73 10.28
CA GLN A 3 -0.13 15.10 10.14
C GLN A 3 1.36 15.17 9.74
N ALA A 4 2.18 14.20 10.19
CA ALA A 4 3.58 14.14 9.80
C ALA A 4 3.71 13.80 8.30
N LEU A 5 2.85 12.90 7.79
CA LEU A 5 2.78 12.63 6.35
C LEU A 5 2.29 13.84 5.56
N ALA A 6 1.33 14.60 6.08
CA ALA A 6 0.79 15.81 5.41
C ALA A 6 1.86 16.89 5.17
N ASN A 7 2.85 16.99 6.07
CA ASN A 7 3.94 17.95 5.95
C ASN A 7 4.97 17.55 4.88
N THR A 8 5.01 16.27 4.50
CA THR A 8 5.99 15.71 3.55
C THR A 8 5.38 15.40 2.19
N LEU A 9 4.11 14.96 2.15
CA LEU A 9 3.44 14.53 0.92
C LEU A 9 2.65 15.68 0.28
N PRO A 10 2.96 16.07 -0.97
CA PRO A 10 2.25 17.14 -1.64
C PRO A 10 0.79 16.74 -1.90
N HIS A 11 -0.13 17.68 -1.72
CA HIS A 11 -1.56 17.48 -1.97
C HIS A 11 -2.21 16.33 -1.16
N PHE A 12 -1.60 15.89 -0.06
CA PHE A 12 -2.20 14.91 0.85
C PHE A 12 -3.28 15.59 1.71
N ARG A 13 -4.50 15.66 1.19
CA ARG A 13 -5.63 16.38 1.78
C ARG A 13 -6.41 15.54 2.81
N HIS A 14 -7.33 16.20 3.52
CA HIS A 14 -8.27 15.59 4.48
C HIS A 14 -7.63 14.95 5.72
N THR A 15 -6.39 15.27 6.06
CA THR A 15 -5.67 14.64 7.19
C THR A 15 -6.27 14.92 8.57
N ASN A 16 -7.15 15.92 8.68
CA ASN A 16 -7.87 16.28 9.90
C ASN A 16 -9.28 15.68 10.01
N SER A 17 -9.70 14.84 9.05
CA SER A 17 -11.07 14.28 9.04
C SER A 17 -11.31 13.17 10.06
N GLY A 18 -10.25 12.69 10.73
CA GLY A 18 -10.30 11.47 11.53
C GLY A 18 -10.39 10.19 10.68
N GLN A 19 -10.43 10.28 9.35
CA GLN A 19 -10.44 9.09 8.50
C GLN A 19 -9.08 8.40 8.44
N PHE A 20 -9.10 7.12 8.06
CA PHE A 20 -7.93 6.42 7.56
C PHE A 20 -7.54 6.97 6.19
N PHE A 21 -6.29 6.79 5.75
CA PHE A 21 -5.90 7.11 4.38
C PHE A 21 -5.94 5.90 3.44
N LEU A 22 -6.05 6.15 2.15
CA LEU A 22 -6.10 5.14 1.10
C LEU A 22 -4.87 5.24 0.20
N MET A 23 -4.14 4.13 0.03
CA MET A 23 -3.26 3.92 -1.11
C MET A 23 -3.98 3.04 -2.13
N ALA A 24 -4.34 3.57 -3.29
CA ALA A 24 -5.07 2.78 -4.27
C ALA A 24 -4.78 3.15 -5.72
N GLY A 25 -4.95 2.16 -6.60
CA GLY A 25 -4.76 2.30 -8.05
C GLY A 25 -4.50 0.93 -8.68
N PRO A 26 -4.01 0.88 -9.93
CA PRO A 26 -3.78 -0.39 -10.62
C PRO A 26 -2.58 -1.17 -10.04
N CYS A 27 -2.52 -2.46 -10.37
CA CYS A 27 -1.36 -3.28 -10.02
C CYS A 27 -0.08 -2.79 -10.72
N VAL A 28 -0.17 -2.45 -12.01
CA VAL A 28 0.93 -1.95 -12.83
C VAL A 28 0.42 -0.82 -13.72
N ILE A 29 1.29 0.12 -14.10
CA ILE A 29 0.97 1.15 -15.08
C ILE A 29 1.02 0.54 -16.49
N GLU A 30 -0.16 0.40 -17.10
CA GLU A 30 -0.33 -0.14 -18.45
C GLU A 30 -0.42 0.95 -19.52
N GLY A 31 -0.81 2.16 -19.12
CA GLY A 31 -0.96 3.31 -20.00
C GLY A 31 -1.52 4.54 -19.28
N GLU A 32 -1.38 5.69 -19.93
CA GLU A 32 -1.71 6.99 -19.36
C GLU A 32 -3.21 7.16 -19.10
N ASP A 33 -4.05 6.89 -20.11
CA ASP A 33 -5.51 7.04 -20.03
C ASP A 33 -6.10 6.16 -18.91
N MET A 34 -5.63 4.92 -18.79
CA MET A 34 -6.02 4.02 -17.70
C MET A 34 -5.66 4.61 -16.33
N ALA A 35 -4.42 5.06 -16.16
CA ALA A 35 -3.96 5.58 -14.88
C ALA A 35 -4.73 6.85 -14.45
N LEU A 36 -4.93 7.80 -15.37
CA LEU A 36 -5.67 9.03 -15.11
C LEU A 36 -7.14 8.76 -14.78
N ARG A 37 -7.83 7.89 -15.52
CA ARG A 37 -9.23 7.55 -15.25
C ARG A 37 -9.43 6.89 -13.89
N ILE A 38 -8.54 5.95 -13.53
CA ILE A 38 -8.58 5.30 -12.21
C ILE A 38 -8.35 6.36 -11.12
N ALA A 39 -7.31 7.19 -11.27
CA ALA A 39 -6.95 8.22 -10.29
C ALA A 39 -8.09 9.24 -10.09
N GLU A 40 -8.68 9.76 -11.17
CA GLU A 40 -9.79 10.71 -11.12
C GLU A 40 -11.01 10.12 -10.40
N ARG A 41 -11.36 8.87 -10.73
CA ARG A 41 -12.51 8.19 -10.13
C ARG A 41 -12.32 7.96 -8.63
N ILE A 42 -11.13 7.49 -8.22
CA ILE A 42 -10.81 7.30 -6.80
C ILE A 42 -10.79 8.65 -6.08
N LYS A 43 -10.14 9.66 -6.66
CA LYS A 43 -10.06 11.02 -6.09
C LYS A 43 -11.44 11.59 -5.77
N HIS A 44 -12.39 11.45 -6.69
CA HIS A 44 -13.77 11.89 -6.50
C HIS A 44 -14.43 11.18 -5.30
N MET A 45 -14.30 9.85 -5.22
CA MET A 45 -14.84 9.06 -4.10
C MET A 45 -14.20 9.48 -2.77
N THR A 46 -12.89 9.62 -2.74
CA THR A 46 -12.14 9.97 -1.52
C THR A 46 -12.41 11.40 -1.06
N ASP A 47 -12.61 12.35 -1.98
CA ASP A 47 -12.98 13.73 -1.63
C ASP A 47 -14.37 13.78 -1.00
N LYS A 48 -15.35 13.07 -1.58
CA LYS A 48 -16.71 12.97 -1.04
C LYS A 48 -16.73 12.40 0.38
N LEU A 49 -15.85 11.44 0.66
CA LEU A 49 -15.74 10.76 1.96
C LEU A 49 -14.70 11.38 2.90
N GLN A 50 -14.01 12.44 2.47
CA GLN A 50 -12.90 13.07 3.20
C GLN A 50 -11.80 12.08 3.63
N ILE A 51 -11.46 11.16 2.75
CA ILE A 51 -10.40 10.16 2.93
C ILE A 51 -9.11 10.72 2.28
N PRO A 52 -8.00 10.84 3.01
CA PRO A 52 -6.71 11.16 2.40
C PRO A 52 -6.30 10.07 1.40
N PHE A 53 -5.76 10.47 0.25
CA PHE A 53 -5.52 9.55 -0.86
C PHE A 53 -4.09 9.66 -1.42
N ILE A 54 -3.47 8.51 -1.69
CA ILE A 54 -2.22 8.36 -2.42
C ILE A 54 -2.49 7.42 -3.60
N PHE A 55 -2.23 7.87 -4.82
CA PHE A 55 -2.39 7.02 -6.00
C PHE A 55 -1.25 6.01 -6.10
N LYS A 56 -1.59 4.74 -6.21
CA LYS A 56 -0.63 3.65 -6.34
C LYS A 56 -0.57 3.11 -7.76
N GLY A 57 0.63 2.89 -8.28
CA GLY A 57 0.85 2.09 -9.48
C GLY A 57 2.30 1.64 -9.57
N SER A 58 2.55 0.37 -9.89
CA SER A 58 3.92 -0.12 -10.10
C SER A 58 4.40 0.27 -11.50
N TYR A 59 5.59 0.85 -11.65
CA TYR A 59 6.17 1.09 -12.98
C TYR A 59 6.62 -0.21 -13.67
N ARG A 60 6.99 -1.22 -12.87
CA ARG A 60 7.42 -2.54 -13.34
C ARG A 60 7.06 -3.64 -12.35
N LYS A 61 6.84 -4.86 -12.87
CA LYS A 61 6.74 -6.10 -12.10
C LYS A 61 8.03 -6.91 -12.26
N ALA A 62 8.91 -6.90 -11.25
CA ALA A 62 10.20 -7.60 -11.29
C ALA A 62 10.17 -9.03 -10.73
N ASN A 63 9.02 -9.49 -10.22
CA ASN A 63 8.87 -10.74 -9.47
C ASN A 63 7.80 -11.68 -10.07
N ARG A 64 7.62 -11.64 -11.39
CA ARG A 64 6.68 -12.54 -12.08
C ARG A 64 7.21 -13.99 -12.03
N SER A 65 6.31 -14.95 -11.83
CA SER A 65 6.66 -16.37 -11.78
C SER A 65 7.08 -16.95 -13.13
N ARG A 66 6.66 -16.35 -14.25
CA ARG A 66 7.01 -16.77 -15.62
C ARG A 66 7.75 -15.65 -16.36
N LEU A 67 8.74 -16.01 -17.18
CA LEU A 67 9.53 -15.08 -17.98
C LEU A 67 8.73 -14.36 -19.07
N ASP A 68 7.70 -15.00 -19.61
CA ASP A 68 6.83 -14.46 -20.68
C ASP A 68 5.67 -13.60 -20.16
N SER A 69 5.64 -13.34 -18.85
CA SER A 69 4.64 -12.46 -18.24
C SER A 69 4.91 -10.99 -18.56
N PHE A 70 3.85 -10.20 -18.75
CA PHE A 70 3.97 -8.74 -18.88
C PHE A 70 4.66 -8.12 -17.66
N THR A 71 5.69 -7.31 -17.88
CA THR A 71 6.47 -6.68 -16.81
C THR A 71 6.27 -5.17 -16.71
N GLY A 72 5.84 -4.50 -17.79
CA GLY A 72 5.61 -3.05 -17.81
C GLY A 72 5.79 -2.46 -19.21
N ILE A 73 5.60 -1.14 -19.32
CA ILE A 73 5.71 -0.38 -20.58
C ILE A 73 7.05 0.39 -20.70
N GLY A 74 8.03 0.05 -19.85
CA GLY A 74 9.29 0.77 -19.69
C GLY A 74 9.27 1.70 -18.47
N ASP A 75 10.35 1.67 -17.69
CA ASP A 75 10.40 2.28 -16.35
C ASP A 75 10.16 3.78 -16.39
N GLU A 76 10.94 4.52 -17.19
CA GLU A 76 10.81 5.98 -17.29
C GLU A 76 9.45 6.41 -17.86
N THR A 77 8.91 5.66 -18.84
CA THR A 77 7.58 5.91 -19.42
C THR A 77 6.49 5.82 -18.34
N ALA A 78 6.50 4.74 -17.54
CA ALA A 78 5.54 4.54 -16.48
C ALA A 78 5.72 5.53 -15.31
N LEU A 79 6.96 5.86 -14.95
CA LEU A 79 7.28 6.88 -13.95
C LEU A 79 6.80 8.28 -14.37
N ARG A 80 6.96 8.66 -15.65
CA ARG A 80 6.40 9.92 -16.18
C ARG A 80 4.88 9.95 -16.12
N ILE A 81 4.21 8.82 -16.34
CA ILE A 81 2.75 8.72 -16.18
C ILE A 81 2.36 8.92 -14.72
N LEU A 82 3.07 8.31 -13.76
CA LEU A 82 2.82 8.54 -12.32
C LEU A 82 3.00 10.02 -11.95
N GLN A 83 4.09 10.65 -12.39
CA GLN A 83 4.31 12.08 -12.16
C GLN A 83 3.18 12.93 -12.76
N LYS A 84 2.70 12.57 -13.96
CA LYS A 84 1.56 13.24 -14.61
C LYS A 84 0.28 13.08 -13.78
N VAL A 85 -0.03 11.88 -13.29
CA VAL A 85 -1.17 11.63 -12.40
C VAL A 85 -1.08 12.52 -11.16
N GLY A 86 0.10 12.56 -10.52
CA GLY A 86 0.29 13.38 -9.32
C GLY A 86 0.02 14.87 -9.57
N ARG A 87 0.51 15.40 -10.71
CA ARG A 87 0.33 16.80 -11.12
C ARG A 87 -1.12 17.13 -11.52
N GLU A 88 -1.75 16.30 -12.35
CA GLU A 88 -3.05 16.62 -12.97
C GLU A 88 -4.23 16.31 -12.05
N ILE A 89 -4.15 15.23 -11.28
CA ILE A 89 -5.19 14.85 -10.33
C ILE A 89 -4.98 15.54 -8.97
N GLY A 90 -3.76 16.00 -8.69
CA GLY A 90 -3.40 16.67 -7.45
C GLY A 90 -3.42 15.72 -6.26
N VAL A 91 -2.65 14.63 -6.36
CA VAL A 91 -2.52 13.58 -5.34
C VAL A 91 -1.07 13.13 -5.22
N PRO A 92 -0.60 12.72 -4.03
CA PRO A 92 0.68 12.02 -3.92
C PRO A 92 0.64 10.68 -4.65
N THR A 93 1.80 10.20 -5.08
CA THR A 93 1.96 8.93 -5.80
C THR A 93 2.94 7.98 -5.13
N VAL A 94 2.68 6.67 -5.26
CA VAL A 94 3.53 5.60 -4.75
C VAL A 94 3.81 4.54 -5.82
N THR A 95 5.09 4.16 -5.94
CA THR A 95 5.54 3.01 -6.72
C THR A 95 6.56 2.20 -5.92
N ASP A 96 6.68 0.91 -6.24
CA ASP A 96 7.71 0.03 -5.72
C ASP A 96 8.99 0.05 -6.55
N ILE A 97 10.14 -0.02 -5.88
CA ILE A 97 11.48 -0.17 -6.46
C ILE A 97 12.03 -1.58 -6.14
N HIS A 98 12.88 -2.11 -7.02
CA HIS A 98 13.33 -3.50 -6.95
C HIS A 98 14.84 -3.62 -6.74
N GLU A 99 15.60 -2.59 -7.08
CA GLU A 99 17.05 -2.51 -6.88
C GLU A 99 17.48 -1.16 -6.32
N SER A 100 18.59 -1.13 -5.58
CA SER A 100 19.08 0.08 -4.89
C SER A 100 19.37 1.24 -5.85
N SER A 101 19.84 0.94 -7.06
CA SER A 101 20.13 1.92 -8.12
C SER A 101 18.88 2.63 -8.64
N GLU A 102 17.70 2.04 -8.47
CA GLU A 102 16.43 2.57 -8.97
C GLU A 102 15.85 3.66 -8.06
N ALA A 103 16.29 3.72 -6.80
CA ALA A 103 15.72 4.60 -5.79
C ALA A 103 15.81 6.09 -6.20
N ALA A 104 16.99 6.53 -6.63
CA ALA A 104 17.22 7.92 -7.05
C ALA A 104 16.36 8.28 -8.27
N LEU A 105 16.33 7.40 -9.28
CA LEU A 105 15.53 7.61 -10.49
C LEU A 105 14.04 7.72 -10.15
N ALA A 106 13.47 6.75 -9.43
CA ALA A 106 12.05 6.75 -9.10
C ALA A 106 11.65 7.96 -8.25
N ALA A 107 12.53 8.40 -7.33
CA ALA A 107 12.29 9.56 -6.46
C ALA A 107 12.11 10.88 -7.22
N GLU A 108 12.60 11.01 -8.46
CA GLU A 108 12.36 12.20 -9.29
C GLU A 108 10.89 12.32 -9.73
N TYR A 109 10.15 11.21 -9.75
CA TYR A 109 8.81 11.14 -10.32
C TYR A 109 7.70 10.95 -9.29
N VAL A 110 7.99 10.29 -8.16
CA VAL A 110 6.98 9.94 -7.15
C VAL A 110 7.27 10.51 -5.77
N ASP A 111 6.28 10.43 -4.88
CA ASP A 111 6.34 10.99 -3.52
C ASP A 111 6.67 9.92 -2.46
N VAL A 112 6.32 8.66 -2.75
CA VAL A 112 6.54 7.52 -1.86
C VAL A 112 7.26 6.41 -2.62
N LEU A 113 8.36 5.91 -2.06
CA LEU A 113 9.05 4.71 -2.53
C LEU A 113 8.61 3.51 -1.71
N GLN A 114 8.10 2.47 -2.37
CA GLN A 114 7.68 1.25 -1.73
C GLN A 114 8.76 0.17 -1.83
N ILE A 115 9.08 -0.46 -0.69
CA ILE A 115 9.96 -1.63 -0.63
C ILE A 115 9.10 -2.89 -0.70
N PRO A 116 9.29 -3.76 -1.72
CA PRO A 116 8.55 -5.01 -1.84
C PRO A 116 8.74 -5.94 -0.65
N ALA A 117 7.71 -6.76 -0.35
CA ALA A 117 7.70 -7.65 0.80
C ALA A 117 8.91 -8.62 0.85
N PHE A 118 9.32 -9.16 -0.31
CA PHE A 118 10.48 -10.06 -0.39
C PHE A 118 11.82 -9.34 -0.18
N LEU A 119 11.85 -8.02 -0.36
CA LEU A 119 13.06 -7.21 -0.29
C LEU A 119 13.14 -6.39 1.02
N CYS A 120 12.19 -6.54 1.92
CA CYS A 120 12.06 -5.72 3.15
C CYS A 120 13.24 -5.81 4.13
N ARG A 121 14.16 -6.76 3.95
CA ARG A 121 15.40 -6.87 4.75
C ARG A 121 16.66 -6.36 4.05
N GLN A 122 16.59 -6.09 2.74
CA GLN A 122 17.77 -5.74 1.93
C GLN A 122 18.31 -4.38 2.35
N THR A 123 19.46 -4.41 3.04
CA THR A 123 20.04 -3.22 3.69
C THR A 123 20.32 -2.12 2.68
N ASP A 124 20.99 -2.44 1.57
CA ASP A 124 21.38 -1.43 0.58
C ASP A 124 20.17 -0.78 -0.08
N LEU A 125 19.09 -1.55 -0.31
CA LEU A 125 17.86 -1.04 -0.89
C LEU A 125 17.16 -0.06 0.08
N LEU A 126 17.10 -0.41 1.37
CA LEU A 126 16.52 0.45 2.41
C LEU A 126 17.33 1.73 2.59
N ILE A 127 18.67 1.63 2.60
CA ILE A 127 19.58 2.79 2.68
C ILE A 127 19.38 3.69 1.45
N ALA A 128 19.38 3.12 0.24
CA ALA A 128 19.21 3.89 -0.99
C ALA A 128 17.85 4.61 -1.01
N ALA A 129 16.76 3.94 -0.64
CA ALA A 129 15.45 4.57 -0.51
C ALA A 129 15.44 5.70 0.53
N ALA A 130 16.07 5.47 1.69
CA ALA A 130 16.19 6.47 2.76
C ALA A 130 16.91 7.74 2.27
N GLN A 131 18.03 7.58 1.57
CA GLN A 131 18.87 8.68 1.07
C GLN A 131 18.16 9.59 0.06
N THR A 132 17.06 9.14 -0.56
CA THR A 132 16.24 10.00 -1.43
C THR A 132 15.46 11.08 -0.69
N GLY A 133 15.28 10.93 0.63
CA GLY A 133 14.44 11.80 1.46
C GLY A 133 12.93 11.65 1.24
N LYS A 134 12.49 10.77 0.32
CA LYS A 134 11.08 10.46 0.09
C LYS A 134 10.48 9.65 1.23
N VAL A 135 9.15 9.59 1.30
CA VAL A 135 8.50 8.66 2.22
C VAL A 135 8.79 7.23 1.78
N VAL A 136 9.18 6.36 2.71
CA VAL A 136 9.48 4.95 2.42
C VAL A 136 8.38 4.07 2.99
N ASN A 137 7.61 3.40 2.11
CA ASN A 137 6.62 2.41 2.51
C ASN A 137 7.22 1.00 2.47
N VAL A 138 7.39 0.34 3.62
CA VAL A 138 7.95 -1.01 3.67
C VAL A 138 6.83 -2.03 3.79
N LYS A 139 6.63 -2.87 2.76
CA LYS A 139 5.74 -4.02 2.88
C LYS A 139 6.39 -5.08 3.76
N LYS A 140 5.67 -5.55 4.78
CA LYS A 140 6.12 -6.64 5.64
C LYS A 140 6.26 -7.93 4.83
N GLY A 141 7.41 -8.59 4.95
CA GLY A 141 7.61 -9.93 4.40
C GLY A 141 6.62 -10.92 5.00
N GLN A 142 6.06 -11.83 4.20
CA GLN A 142 5.13 -12.86 4.68
C GLN A 142 5.75 -13.79 5.73
N PHE A 143 7.08 -13.81 5.79
CA PHE A 143 7.92 -14.55 6.74
C PHE A 143 8.26 -13.77 8.02
N LEU A 144 7.74 -12.55 8.21
CA LEU A 144 8.01 -11.71 9.38
C LEU A 144 6.76 -11.47 10.23
N ASN A 145 6.91 -11.44 11.55
CA ASN A 145 5.93 -10.85 12.47
C ASN A 145 6.03 -9.31 12.44
N GLY A 146 5.06 -8.63 13.06
CA GLY A 146 5.02 -7.17 13.14
C GLY A 146 6.22 -6.58 13.88
N GLU A 147 6.63 -7.18 15.00
CA GLU A 147 7.74 -6.71 15.84
C GLU A 147 9.08 -6.66 15.08
N ALA A 148 9.35 -7.65 14.23
CA ALA A 148 10.59 -7.71 13.44
C ALA A 148 10.71 -6.56 12.42
N MET A 149 9.63 -5.83 12.13
CA MET A 149 9.67 -4.66 11.25
C MET A 149 10.42 -3.47 11.87
N GLN A 150 10.69 -3.48 13.18
CA GLN A 150 11.54 -2.48 13.84
C GLN A 150 12.86 -2.27 13.09
N TRP A 151 13.50 -3.35 12.66
CA TRP A 151 14.80 -3.28 12.01
C TRP A 151 14.76 -2.60 10.63
N ALA A 152 13.64 -2.69 9.92
CA ALA A 152 13.48 -1.94 8.67
C ALA A 152 13.32 -0.44 8.95
N VAL A 153 12.52 -0.09 9.97
CA VAL A 153 12.34 1.29 10.43
C VAL A 153 13.67 1.89 10.88
N ASP A 154 14.41 1.18 11.72
CA ASP A 154 15.68 1.63 12.28
C ASP A 154 16.73 1.86 11.19
N LYS A 155 16.85 0.95 10.21
CA LYS A 155 17.75 1.16 9.08
C LYS A 155 17.43 2.44 8.31
N ILE A 156 16.16 2.71 8.02
CA ILE A 156 15.75 3.92 7.29
C ILE A 156 16.03 5.18 8.14
N ARG A 157 15.67 5.16 9.43
CA ARG A 157 15.91 6.26 10.38
C ARG A 157 17.38 6.57 10.59
N GLN A 158 18.20 5.54 10.82
CA GLN A 158 19.65 5.67 11.01
C GLN A 158 20.36 6.11 9.72
N SER A 159 19.73 5.88 8.56
CA SER A 159 20.19 6.40 7.26
C SER A 159 19.73 7.82 6.98
N GLY A 160 19.13 8.51 7.95
CA GLY A 160 18.79 9.93 7.88
C GLY A 160 17.35 10.25 7.45
N ASN A 161 16.47 9.26 7.32
CA ASN A 161 15.08 9.49 6.87
C ASN A 161 14.06 9.04 7.93
N GLN A 162 13.22 9.98 8.40
CA GLN A 162 12.22 9.72 9.44
C GLN A 162 10.84 9.35 8.87
N HIS A 163 10.66 9.41 7.55
CA HIS A 163 9.38 9.27 6.89
C HIS A 163 9.14 7.82 6.47
N VAL A 164 8.73 6.98 7.42
CA VAL A 164 8.49 5.54 7.19
C VAL A 164 7.01 5.23 7.32
N ILE A 165 6.48 4.39 6.43
CA ILE A 165 5.19 3.73 6.54
C ILE A 165 5.45 2.21 6.56
N LEU A 166 4.73 1.47 7.41
CA LEU A 166 4.76 0.00 7.39
C LEU A 166 3.45 -0.54 6.82
N THR A 167 3.53 -1.53 5.94
CA THR A 167 2.36 -2.16 5.32
C THR A 167 2.29 -3.65 5.63
N GLU A 168 1.27 -4.08 6.39
CA GLU A 168 0.89 -5.48 6.55
C GLU A 168 0.32 -6.04 5.24
N ARG A 169 0.63 -7.28 4.91
CA ARG A 169 0.16 -7.97 3.69
C ARG A 169 -0.02 -9.49 3.89
N GLY A 170 -0.22 -9.94 5.12
CA GLY A 170 -0.39 -11.33 5.52
C GLY A 170 0.92 -12.03 5.88
N ASN A 171 0.77 -13.16 6.58
CA ASN A 171 1.81 -14.09 6.98
C ASN A 171 1.62 -15.42 6.27
N SER A 172 2.71 -16.10 5.92
CA SER A 172 2.67 -17.45 5.36
C SER A 172 1.98 -18.41 6.31
N PHE A 173 0.95 -19.11 5.82
CA PHE A 173 0.23 -20.13 6.57
C PHE A 173 0.24 -21.45 5.80
N GLY A 174 1.18 -22.32 6.14
CA GLY A 174 1.50 -23.48 5.32
C GLY A 174 2.16 -23.08 3.99
N TYR A 175 1.96 -23.88 2.95
CA TYR A 175 2.74 -23.76 1.71
C TYR A 175 2.20 -22.74 0.70
N SER A 176 0.90 -22.53 0.65
CA SER A 176 0.24 -21.82 -0.46
C SER A 176 -0.87 -20.84 -0.04
N ASP A 177 -0.93 -20.51 1.25
CA ASP A 177 -1.94 -19.60 1.80
C ASP A 177 -1.31 -18.53 2.70
N LEU A 178 -2.07 -17.45 2.89
CA LEU A 178 -1.72 -16.35 3.77
C LEU A 178 -2.82 -16.14 4.82
N VAL A 179 -2.41 -15.86 6.05
CA VAL A 179 -3.30 -15.45 7.14
C VAL A 179 -2.93 -14.05 7.61
N VAL A 180 -3.92 -13.23 7.94
CA VAL A 180 -3.69 -11.91 8.53
C VAL A 180 -3.72 -12.04 10.04
N ASP A 181 -2.55 -11.87 10.68
CA ASP A 181 -2.47 -11.67 12.12
C ASP A 181 -2.66 -10.19 12.44
N PHE A 182 -3.87 -9.82 12.83
CA PHE A 182 -4.20 -8.44 13.15
C PHE A 182 -3.42 -7.86 14.33
N ARG A 183 -2.76 -8.69 15.15
CA ARG A 183 -1.86 -8.21 16.23
C ARG A 183 -0.62 -7.51 15.68
N ASN A 184 -0.24 -7.79 14.43
CA ASN A 184 0.89 -7.09 13.80
C ASN A 184 0.61 -5.60 13.60
N LEU A 185 -0.67 -5.19 13.45
CA LEU A 185 -1.01 -3.79 13.27
C LEU A 185 -0.66 -2.94 14.50
N PRO A 186 -1.16 -3.22 15.72
CA PRO A 186 -0.75 -2.49 16.92
C PRO A 186 0.74 -2.67 17.23
N ALA A 187 1.32 -3.86 17.06
CA ALA A 187 2.76 -4.06 17.28
C ALA A 187 3.63 -3.14 16.40
N MET A 188 3.30 -2.99 15.11
CA MET A 188 4.03 -2.07 14.23
C MET A 188 3.79 -0.59 14.57
N ARG A 189 2.63 -0.24 15.16
CA ARG A 189 2.33 1.14 15.58
C ARG A 189 3.20 1.60 16.73
N GLU A 190 3.72 0.69 17.56
CA GLU A 190 4.65 1.01 18.66
C GLU A 190 5.92 1.70 18.16
N PHE A 191 6.30 1.49 16.90
CA PHE A 191 7.44 2.17 16.27
C PHE A 191 7.15 3.63 15.88
N GLN A 192 5.96 4.15 16.19
CA GLN A 192 5.52 5.52 15.93
C GLN A 192 5.56 5.88 14.44
N VAL A 193 5.13 4.93 13.61
CA VAL A 193 5.02 5.08 12.15
C VAL A 193 3.59 4.75 11.72
N PRO A 194 3.06 5.37 10.65
CA PRO A 194 1.79 4.95 10.06
C PRO A 194 1.82 3.48 9.65
N VAL A 195 0.77 2.75 10.00
CA VAL A 195 0.62 1.33 9.66
C VAL A 195 -0.58 1.12 8.73
N VAL A 196 -0.33 0.41 7.63
CA VAL A 196 -1.27 0.21 6.53
C VAL A 196 -1.59 -1.27 6.39
N MET A 197 -2.83 -1.59 6.05
CA MET A 197 -3.22 -2.95 5.67
C MET A 197 -3.40 -3.06 4.15
N ASP A 198 -2.55 -3.86 3.50
CA ASP A 198 -2.73 -4.28 2.12
C ASP A 198 -3.71 -5.44 2.03
N VAL A 199 -4.97 -5.09 1.83
CA VAL A 199 -6.09 -6.05 1.80
C VAL A 199 -6.16 -6.80 0.48
N THR A 200 -5.47 -6.33 -0.57
CA THR A 200 -5.41 -7.03 -1.86
C THR A 200 -4.44 -8.19 -1.76
N HIS A 201 -3.20 -7.92 -1.35
CA HIS A 201 -2.14 -8.91 -1.36
C HIS A 201 -2.17 -9.86 -0.16
N SER A 202 -2.85 -9.49 0.94
CA SER A 202 -3.08 -10.40 2.06
C SER A 202 -4.00 -11.57 1.74
N LEU A 203 -4.72 -11.49 0.63
CA LEU A 203 -5.66 -12.52 0.16
C LEU A 203 -5.09 -13.36 -0.99
N GLN A 204 -3.82 -13.14 -1.34
CA GLN A 204 -3.14 -13.98 -2.31
C GLN A 204 -2.96 -15.40 -1.79
N ARG A 205 -3.04 -16.35 -2.72
CA ARG A 205 -2.65 -17.74 -2.51
C ARG A 205 -1.36 -18.02 -3.27
N PRO A 206 -0.19 -17.79 -2.66
CA PRO A 206 1.10 -17.91 -3.36
C PRO A 206 1.44 -19.38 -3.71
N ASN A 207 2.51 -19.58 -4.47
CA ASN A 207 3.11 -20.90 -4.74
C ASN A 207 2.16 -21.93 -5.39
N GLN A 208 1.22 -21.48 -6.23
CA GLN A 208 0.34 -22.38 -6.99
C GLN A 208 1.09 -23.04 -8.14
N SER A 209 0.78 -24.31 -8.41
CA SER A 209 1.40 -25.11 -9.49
C SER A 209 1.13 -24.56 -10.89
N SER A 210 0.07 -23.75 -11.07
CA SER A 210 -0.26 -23.07 -12.32
C SER A 210 0.70 -21.94 -12.69
N GLY A 211 1.59 -21.51 -11.78
CA GLY A 211 2.53 -20.41 -12.02
C GLY A 211 1.89 -19.01 -12.04
N VAL A 212 0.62 -18.89 -11.65
CA VAL A 212 -0.08 -17.61 -11.46
C VAL A 212 -0.60 -17.56 -10.03
N THR A 213 -0.28 -16.47 -9.31
CA THR A 213 -0.81 -16.25 -7.96
C THR A 213 -2.31 -15.92 -8.04
N GLY A 214 -3.15 -16.85 -7.61
CA GLY A 214 -4.57 -16.58 -7.38
C GLY A 214 -4.79 -15.85 -6.06
N GLY A 215 -6.05 -15.73 -5.65
CA GLY A 215 -6.41 -15.16 -4.35
C GLY A 215 -7.91 -15.10 -4.12
N GLN A 216 -8.32 -14.35 -3.10
CA GLN A 216 -9.68 -14.35 -2.58
C GLN A 216 -10.25 -12.92 -2.55
N PRO A 217 -10.45 -12.23 -3.70
CA PRO A 217 -10.93 -10.84 -3.72
C PRO A 217 -12.30 -10.66 -3.07
N ALA A 218 -13.13 -11.71 -3.04
CA ALA A 218 -14.42 -11.72 -2.33
C ALA A 218 -14.29 -11.44 -0.81
N LEU A 219 -13.10 -11.63 -0.23
CA LEU A 219 -12.82 -11.37 1.18
C LEU A 219 -12.22 -9.97 1.44
N ILE A 220 -12.03 -9.13 0.42
CA ILE A 220 -11.45 -7.78 0.59
C ILE A 220 -12.25 -6.97 1.60
N GLU A 221 -13.58 -6.96 1.51
CA GLU A 221 -14.42 -6.25 2.48
C GLU A 221 -14.22 -6.80 3.90
N THR A 222 -14.09 -8.12 4.06
CA THR A 222 -13.90 -8.76 5.36
C THR A 222 -12.59 -8.31 6.01
N ILE A 223 -11.47 -8.39 5.29
CA ILE A 223 -10.16 -8.00 5.81
C ILE A 223 -10.10 -6.49 6.04
N ALA A 224 -10.66 -5.68 5.14
CA ALA A 224 -10.67 -4.22 5.29
C ALA A 224 -11.46 -3.78 6.53
N LYS A 225 -12.65 -4.36 6.78
CA LYS A 225 -13.44 -4.04 7.98
C LYS A 225 -12.66 -4.35 9.27
N ALA A 226 -12.03 -5.52 9.33
CA ALA A 226 -11.23 -5.91 10.48
C ALA A 226 -10.01 -4.99 10.67
N ALA A 227 -9.31 -4.61 9.60
CA ALA A 227 -8.16 -3.72 9.69
C ALA A 227 -8.53 -2.32 10.19
N ILE A 228 -9.67 -1.78 9.73
CA ILE A 228 -10.19 -0.51 10.24
C ILE A 228 -10.57 -0.63 11.72
N ALA A 229 -11.29 -1.69 12.10
CA ALA A 229 -11.70 -1.93 13.48
C ALA A 229 -10.52 -2.06 14.45
N VAL A 230 -9.41 -2.66 14.00
CA VAL A 230 -8.17 -2.83 14.78
C VAL A 230 -7.33 -1.53 14.83
N GLY A 231 -7.64 -0.54 13.99
CA GLY A 231 -7.01 0.77 14.03
C GLY A 231 -5.85 0.98 13.06
N ALA A 232 -5.83 0.30 11.90
CA ALA A 232 -4.88 0.64 10.82
C ALA A 232 -4.96 2.12 10.45
N ASP A 233 -3.84 2.81 10.21
CA ASP A 233 -3.86 4.22 9.78
C ASP A 233 -4.31 4.38 8.33
N GLY A 234 -4.08 3.36 7.51
CA GLY A 234 -4.49 3.35 6.12
C GLY A 234 -4.76 1.97 5.54
N LEU A 235 -5.30 1.95 4.34
CA LEU A 235 -5.53 0.75 3.54
C LEU A 235 -4.77 0.84 2.22
N PHE A 236 -4.27 -0.30 1.75
CA PHE A 236 -3.74 -0.45 0.40
C PHE A 236 -4.68 -1.38 -0.40
N ILE A 237 -5.18 -0.89 -1.54
CA ILE A 237 -6.11 -1.62 -2.42
C ILE A 237 -5.66 -1.48 -3.87
N GLU A 238 -5.49 -2.60 -4.57
CA GLU A 238 -5.38 -2.58 -6.03
C GLU A 238 -6.76 -2.70 -6.68
N THR A 239 -6.97 -1.91 -7.73
CA THR A 239 -8.24 -1.84 -8.42
C THR A 239 -8.05 -1.66 -9.93
N HIS A 240 -9.04 -2.09 -10.70
CA HIS A 240 -9.08 -1.93 -12.13
C HIS A 240 -10.53 -1.75 -12.61
N PRO A 241 -10.79 -0.93 -13.66
CA PRO A 241 -12.14 -0.81 -14.24
C PRO A 241 -12.67 -2.15 -14.76
N THR A 242 -11.76 -2.97 -15.31
CA THR A 242 -12.10 -4.28 -15.88
C THR A 242 -11.06 -5.32 -15.43
N PRO A 243 -11.11 -5.87 -14.20
CA PRO A 243 -10.04 -6.72 -13.68
C PRO A 243 -9.69 -7.93 -14.57
N ALA A 244 -10.66 -8.43 -15.34
CA ALA A 244 -10.48 -9.52 -16.29
C ALA A 244 -9.48 -9.21 -17.43
N THR A 245 -9.26 -7.93 -17.76
CA THR A 245 -8.32 -7.49 -18.81
C THR A 245 -7.02 -6.89 -18.24
N ALA A 246 -6.83 -6.89 -16.92
CA ALA A 246 -5.62 -6.35 -16.31
C ALA A 246 -4.40 -7.24 -16.62
N LEU A 247 -3.25 -6.63 -16.88
CA LEU A 247 -2.02 -7.33 -17.32
C LEU A 247 -1.22 -7.95 -16.16
N SER A 248 -1.60 -7.65 -14.91
CA SER A 248 -1.03 -8.23 -13.69
C SER A 248 -2.11 -8.32 -12.61
N ASP A 249 -2.11 -9.39 -11.82
CA ASP A 249 -2.94 -9.59 -10.61
C ASP A 249 -4.46 -9.30 -10.74
N GLY A 250 -5.03 -9.31 -11.95
CA GLY A 250 -6.45 -9.02 -12.18
C GLY A 250 -7.42 -9.87 -11.34
N ALA A 251 -7.06 -11.14 -11.07
CA ALA A 251 -7.84 -12.04 -10.23
C ALA A 251 -7.88 -11.67 -8.74
N ASN A 252 -7.01 -10.76 -8.29
CA ASN A 252 -6.89 -10.32 -6.90
C ASN A 252 -7.40 -8.90 -6.67
N MET A 253 -7.65 -8.13 -7.74
CA MET A 253 -8.06 -6.72 -7.62
C MET A 253 -9.54 -6.56 -7.29
N LEU A 254 -9.85 -5.49 -6.58
CA LEU A 254 -11.23 -5.03 -6.40
C LEU A 254 -11.71 -4.33 -7.69
N PRO A 255 -12.87 -4.69 -8.27
CA PRO A 255 -13.47 -3.91 -9.35
C PRO A 255 -13.68 -2.44 -8.94
N LEU A 256 -13.30 -1.48 -9.79
CA LEU A 256 -13.30 -0.05 -9.46
C LEU A 256 -14.69 0.48 -9.10
N ASP A 257 -15.74 -0.06 -9.71
CA ASP A 257 -17.13 0.30 -9.44
C ASP A 257 -17.60 -0.13 -8.04
N GLN A 258 -16.95 -1.11 -7.42
CA GLN A 258 -17.25 -1.58 -6.07
C GLN A 258 -16.51 -0.80 -4.97
N LEU A 259 -15.49 -0.02 -5.34
CA LEU A 259 -14.64 0.67 -4.37
C LEU A 259 -15.42 1.68 -3.51
N GLU A 260 -16.32 2.49 -4.11
CA GLU A 260 -17.08 3.49 -3.35
C GLU A 260 -17.97 2.84 -2.28
N ALA A 261 -18.69 1.77 -2.64
CA ALA A 261 -19.56 1.06 -1.72
C ALA A 261 -18.77 0.46 -0.53
N LEU A 262 -17.55 -0.03 -0.80
CA LEU A 262 -16.63 -0.48 0.24
C LEU A 262 -16.21 0.68 1.15
N LEU A 263 -15.71 1.78 0.57
CA LEU A 263 -15.22 2.93 1.34
C LEU A 263 -16.31 3.54 2.24
N VAL A 264 -17.55 3.65 1.75
CA VAL A 264 -18.70 4.11 2.56
C VAL A 264 -18.89 3.24 3.81
N LYS A 265 -18.81 1.92 3.69
CA LYS A 265 -18.92 1.01 4.84
C LYS A 265 -17.76 1.21 5.81
N LEU A 266 -16.54 1.33 5.29
CA LEU A 266 -15.32 1.46 6.11
C LEU A 266 -15.27 2.79 6.86
N THR A 267 -15.73 3.89 6.25
CA THR A 267 -15.92 5.19 6.92
C THR A 267 -16.84 5.07 8.13
N ARG A 268 -17.94 4.31 8.02
CA ARG A 268 -18.86 4.06 9.15
C ARG A 268 -18.20 3.24 10.26
N VAL A 269 -17.42 2.21 9.91
CA VAL A 269 -16.66 1.42 10.91
C VAL A 269 -15.65 2.32 11.62
N ARG A 270 -14.90 3.15 10.87
CA ARG A 270 -13.93 4.11 11.44
C ARG A 270 -14.59 5.07 12.41
N GLN A 271 -15.73 5.63 12.04
CA GLN A 271 -16.47 6.56 12.90
C GLN A 271 -16.89 5.87 14.21
N ALA A 272 -17.46 4.67 14.13
CA ALA A 272 -17.97 3.96 15.31
C ALA A 272 -16.89 3.65 16.36
N ILE A 273 -15.64 3.40 15.94
CA ILE A 273 -14.53 3.11 16.87
C ILE A 273 -13.83 4.38 17.39
N GLN A 274 -14.07 5.55 16.80
CA GLN A 274 -13.50 6.82 17.29
C GLN A 274 -14.36 7.49 18.35
N GLU A 275 -15.67 7.23 18.34
CA GLU A 275 -16.65 7.85 19.26
C GLU A 275 -16.50 7.38 20.71
N ARG A 276 -15.73 6.31 20.97
CA ARG A 276 -15.51 5.73 22.30
C ARG A 276 -14.04 5.39 22.40
N GLY A 277 -13.29 6.12 23.23
CA GLY A 277 -11.86 5.87 23.43
C GLY A 277 -11.55 4.42 23.80
N ASP A 278 -10.30 4.02 23.62
CA ASP A 278 -9.87 2.64 23.92
C ASP A 278 -10.13 2.28 25.38
N VAL A 279 -10.58 1.05 25.61
CA VAL A 279 -10.72 0.50 26.96
C VAL A 279 -9.32 0.21 27.50
N GLU A 280 -9.00 0.71 28.70
CA GLU A 280 -7.79 0.28 29.41
C GLU A 280 -7.92 -1.21 29.75
N LEU A 281 -7.22 -2.05 29.00
CA LEU A 281 -7.12 -3.47 29.28
C LEU A 281 -5.90 -3.71 30.16
N ASN A 282 -6.08 -4.45 31.26
CA ASN A 282 -4.98 -4.79 32.16
C ASN A 282 -3.88 -5.53 31.40
N GLN A 283 -2.66 -5.00 31.42
CA GLN A 283 -1.47 -5.82 31.18
C GLN A 283 -1.34 -6.73 32.39
N LEU A 284 -1.60 -8.02 32.22
CA LEU A 284 -1.27 -9.00 33.25
C LEU A 284 0.23 -8.89 33.54
N PRO A 285 0.65 -8.92 34.82
CA PRO A 285 2.03 -8.71 35.23
C PRO A 285 3.01 -9.71 34.62
#